data_AF-A0A3L6JGY2-F1
#
_entry.id   AF-A0A3L6JGY2-F1
#
_cell.length_a   1.000
_cell.length_b   1.000
_cell.length_c   1.000
_cell.angle_alpha   90.00
_cell.angle_beta   90.00
_cell.angle_gamma   90.00
#
_symmetry.space_group_name_H-M   'P 1'
#
loop_
_entity.id
_entity.type
_entity.pdbx_description
1 polymer ?
#
loop_
_entity_poly.entity_id
_entity_poly.type
_entity_poly.pdbx_seq_one_letter_code
_entity_poly.pdbx_strand_id
1 'polypeptide(L)'
;MIRAYLLNGMKEKGRVERVSARLRGPKDEFKDFAGFLILHVRNEDSEFRVLAETGIYENLRIVATDSEKLAQQSPEIVIRAFTKALEEPETNNALLILSKDSKIV
;
A
#
# COMPACT_ATOMS: atom_id res chain seq x y z
N MET A 1 -13.14 0.48 -4.24
CA MET A 1 -12.64 0.53 -5.63
C MET A 1 -11.36 1.34 -5.61
N ILE A 2 -10.22 0.75 -5.97
CA ILE A 2 -8.96 1.49 -6.07
C ILE A 2 -8.97 2.19 -7.43
N ARG A 3 -8.80 3.50 -7.48
CA ARG A 3 -8.69 4.21 -8.77
C ARG A 3 -7.46 3.67 -9.51
N ALA A 4 -7.68 3.04 -10.66
CA ALA A 4 -6.67 2.34 -11.45
C ALA A 4 -5.42 3.16 -11.78
N TYR A 5 -5.51 4.48 -11.96
CA TYR A 5 -4.40 5.25 -12.52
C TYR A 5 -3.12 5.24 -11.64
N LEU A 6 -3.24 5.29 -10.31
CA LEU A 6 -2.09 5.18 -9.40
C LEU A 6 -1.50 3.75 -9.35
N LEU A 7 -2.30 2.75 -9.70
CA LEU A 7 -1.87 1.36 -9.75
C LEU A 7 -1.36 0.95 -11.13
N ASN A 8 -1.66 1.70 -12.18
CA ASN A 8 -1.27 1.37 -13.55
C ASN A 8 0.25 1.29 -13.67
N GLY A 9 0.98 2.25 -13.10
CA GLY A 9 2.44 2.22 -13.06
C GLY A 9 3.00 0.97 -12.38
N MET A 10 2.37 0.51 -11.30
CA MET A 10 2.75 -0.75 -10.63
C MET A 10 2.43 -1.98 -11.49
N LYS A 11 1.26 -2.00 -12.14
CA LYS A 11 0.78 -3.13 -12.96
C LYS A 11 1.59 -3.30 -14.24
N GLU A 12 1.79 -2.23 -14.99
CA GLU A 12 2.53 -2.22 -16.25
C GLU A 12 3.98 -2.69 -16.06
N LYS A 13 4.57 -2.36 -14.91
CA LYS A 13 5.94 -2.75 -14.55
C LYS A 13 6.03 -4.12 -13.87
N GLY A 14 4.93 -4.85 -13.75
CA GLY A 14 4.90 -6.18 -13.12
C GLY A 14 5.21 -6.19 -11.62
N ARG A 15 5.08 -5.04 -10.94
CA ARG A 15 5.41 -4.85 -9.51
C ARG A 15 4.20 -5.05 -8.60
N VAL A 16 3.38 -6.03 -8.94
CA VAL A 16 2.17 -6.37 -8.18
C VAL A 16 2.23 -7.84 -7.77
N GLU A 17 2.13 -8.08 -6.46
CA GLU A 17 2.01 -9.41 -5.88
C GLU A 17 0.59 -9.60 -5.32
N ARG A 18 0.02 -10.79 -5.55
CA ARG A 18 -1.28 -11.16 -5.00
C ARG A 18 -1.12 -12.29 -3.98
N VAL A 19 -1.53 -12.03 -2.75
CA VAL A 19 -1.39 -12.96 -1.62
C VAL A 19 -2.75 -13.35 -1.05
N SER A 20 -2.82 -14.54 -0.46
CA SER A 20 -3.96 -14.94 0.38
C SER A 20 -3.58 -14.65 1.83
N ALA A 21 -4.15 -13.59 2.40
CA ALA A 21 -3.85 -13.15 3.75
C ALA A 21 -5.08 -12.55 4.43
N ARG A 22 -5.10 -12.57 5.76
CA ARG A 22 -6.13 -11.94 6.58
C ARG A 22 -5.47 -10.96 7.55
N LEU A 23 -6.11 -9.83 7.80
CA LEU A 23 -5.69 -8.91 8.85
C LEU A 23 -6.33 -9.29 10.18
N ARG A 24 -5.53 -9.31 11.24
CA ARG A 24 -6.03 -9.41 12.61
C ARG A 24 -6.55 -8.04 13.05
N GLY A 25 -7.85 -7.95 13.26
CA GLY A 25 -8.50 -6.79 13.84
C GLY A 25 -8.32 -6.71 15.36
N PRO A 26 -8.73 -5.60 15.99
CA PRO A 26 -8.54 -5.35 17.42
C PRO A 26 -9.32 -6.28 18.36
N LYS A 27 -10.25 -7.10 17.83
CA LYS A 27 -11.02 -8.10 18.58
C LYS A 27 -10.60 -9.54 18.27
N ASP A 28 -9.39 -9.74 17.77
CA ASP A 28 -8.90 -11.04 17.27
C ASP A 28 -9.72 -11.62 16.11
N GLU A 29 -10.50 -10.78 15.45
CA GLU A 29 -11.22 -11.11 14.23
C GLU A 29 -10.24 -11.07 13.05
N PHE A 30 -10.19 -12.15 12.27
CA PHE A 30 -9.46 -12.17 11.00
C PHE A 30 -10.37 -11.70 9.88
N LYS A 31 -10.13 -10.49 9.36
CA LYS A 31 -10.87 -9.92 8.22
C LYS A 31 -10.09 -10.11 6.93
N ASP A 32 -10.82 -10.30 5.84
CA ASP A 32 -10.23 -10.31 4.51
C ASP A 32 -9.53 -8.97 4.24
N PHE A 33 -8.34 -9.06 3.67
CA PHE A 33 -7.53 -7.94 3.27
C PHE A 33 -8.00 -7.27 1.98
N ALA A 34 -9.02 -7.80 1.28
CA ALA A 34 -9.49 -7.27 -0.02
C ALA A 34 -9.87 -5.78 -0.03
N GLY A 35 -10.17 -5.19 1.14
CA GLY A 35 -10.40 -3.75 1.30
C GLY A 35 -9.12 -2.91 1.43
N PHE A 36 -7.95 -3.53 1.46
CA PHE A 36 -6.67 -2.91 1.77
C PHE A 36 -5.61 -3.24 0.70
N LEU A 37 -4.52 -2.48 0.71
CA LEU A 37 -3.30 -2.75 -0.04
C LEU A 37 -2.08 -2.47 0.84
N ILE A 38 -0.99 -3.20 0.59
CA ILE A 38 0.30 -2.94 1.21
C ILE A 38 1.24 -2.44 0.12
N LEU A 39 1.84 -1.28 0.35
CA LEU A 39 2.96 -0.81 -0.46
C LEU A 39 4.25 -1.12 0.30
N HIS A 40 5.09 -1.98 -0.26
CA HIS A 40 6.42 -2.28 0.25
C HIS A 40 7.44 -1.50 -0.56
N VAL A 41 8.26 -0.70 0.12
CA VAL A 41 9.35 0.08 -0.46
C VAL A 41 10.65 -0.47 0.11
N ARG A 42 11.61 -0.80 -0.77
CA ARG A 42 12.95 -1.27 -0.38
C ARG A 42 14.00 -0.66 -1.28
N ASN A 43 14.49 0.52 -0.91
CA ASN A 43 15.63 1.17 -1.57
C ASN A 43 16.89 1.06 -0.71
N GLU A 44 18.01 1.59 -1.20
CA GLU A 44 19.31 1.49 -0.53
C GLU A 44 19.32 2.13 0.87
N ASP A 45 18.49 3.15 1.08
CA ASP A 45 18.45 3.94 2.32
C ASP A 45 17.35 3.52 3.29
N SER A 46 16.35 2.75 2.85
CA SER A 46 15.16 2.45 3.64
C SER A 46 14.39 1.23 3.15
N GLU A 47 13.87 0.47 4.12
CA GLU A 47 12.84 -0.53 3.91
C GLU A 47 11.65 -0.21 4.80
N PHE A 48 10.46 -0.08 4.21
CA PHE A 48 9.24 0.13 4.95
C PHE A 48 8.02 -0.37 4.19
N ARG A 49 6.94 -0.64 4.93
CA ARG A 49 5.65 -1.04 4.43
C ARG A 49 4.61 -0.05 4.90
N VAL A 50 3.68 0.27 4.01
CA VAL A 50 2.53 1.11 4.30
C VAL A 50 1.28 0.33 4.01
N LEU A 51 0.42 0.22 5.02
CA LEU A 51 -0.92 -0.31 4.88
C LEU A 51 -1.88 0.83 4.53
N ALA A 52 -2.60 0.69 3.43
CA ALA A 52 -3.63 1.63 3.03
C ALA A 52 -4.98 0.93 2.83
N GLU A 53 -6.04 1.59 3.28
CA GLU A 53 -7.43 1.18 3.08
C GLU A 53 -7.97 1.82 1.80
N THR A 54 -8.74 1.02 1.06
CA THR A 54 -9.28 1.37 -0.25
C THR A 54 -10.80 1.54 -0.14
N GLY A 55 -11.35 2.63 -0.70
CA GLY A 55 -12.81 2.83 -0.74
C GLY A 55 -13.40 3.84 0.25
N ILE A 56 -12.58 4.69 0.87
CA ILE A 56 -13.08 5.88 1.58
C ILE A 56 -13.15 7.04 0.57
N TYR A 57 -14.35 7.33 0.05
CA TYR A 57 -14.60 8.47 -0.87
C TYR A 57 -13.60 8.59 -2.03
N GLU A 58 -13.31 7.45 -2.69
CA GLU A 58 -12.36 7.35 -3.83
C GLU A 58 -10.88 7.64 -3.50
N ASN A 59 -10.57 7.94 -2.24
CA ASN A 59 -9.23 8.21 -1.75
C ASN A 59 -8.65 6.96 -1.05
N LEU A 60 -7.32 6.83 -1.11
CA LEU A 60 -6.58 5.88 -0.30
C LEU A 60 -6.36 6.51 1.08
N ARG A 61 -6.66 5.75 2.14
CA ARG A 61 -6.35 6.16 3.51
C ARG A 61 -5.18 5.34 4.02
N ILE A 62 -4.08 6.01 4.35
CA ILE A 62 -2.97 5.36 5.05
C ILE A 62 -3.40 5.05 6.48
N VAL A 63 -3.30 3.79 6.90
CA VAL A 63 -3.78 3.33 8.22
C VAL A 63 -2.65 2.85 9.13
N ALA A 64 -1.55 2.38 8.57
CA ALA A 64 -0.39 1.96 9.37
C ALA A 64 0.90 1.94 8.54
N THR A 65 2.02 1.94 9.24
CA THR A 65 3.34 1.64 8.70
C THR A 65 4.14 0.84 9.73
N ASP A 66 5.09 0.02 9.27
CA ASP A 66 6.06 -0.67 10.13
C ASP A 66 7.33 0.17 10.41
N SER A 67 7.45 1.36 9.80
CA SER A 67 8.58 2.26 10.02
C SER A 67 8.27 3.27 11.14
N GLU A 68 8.98 3.15 12.26
CA GLU A 68 8.89 4.12 13.36
C GLU A 68 9.24 5.55 12.91
N LYS A 69 10.26 5.69 12.05
CA LYS A 69 10.68 6.98 11.50
C LYS A 69 9.56 7.62 10.69
N LEU A 70 8.87 6.84 9.84
CA LEU A 70 7.78 7.31 9.01
C LEU A 70 6.54 7.63 9.86
N ALA A 71 6.26 6.83 10.89
CA ALA A 71 5.14 7.03 11.81
C ALA A 71 5.24 8.34 12.63
N GLN A 72 6.45 8.87 12.83
CA GLN A 72 6.69 10.14 13.50
C GLN A 72 6.60 11.36 12.56
N GLN A 73 6.48 11.15 11.24
CA GLN A 73 6.37 12.25 10.28
C GLN A 73 4.95 12.82 10.24
N SER A 74 4.81 14.02 9.66
CA SER A 74 3.49 14.59 9.40
C SER A 74 2.74 13.74 8.35
N PRO A 75 1.40 13.67 8.42
CA PRO A 75 0.60 12.95 7.44
C PRO A 75 0.91 13.32 5.99
N GLU A 76 1.21 14.59 5.72
CA GLU A 76 1.57 15.09 4.39
C GLU A 76 2.87 14.47 3.85
N ILE A 77 3.88 14.30 4.71
CA ILE A 77 5.15 13.66 4.35
C ILE A 77 4.92 12.18 4.05
N VAL A 78 4.13 11.49 4.88
CA VAL A 78 3.80 10.07 4.68
C VAL A 78 3.03 9.86 3.38
N ILE A 79 2.02 10.70 3.12
CA ILE A 79 1.24 10.68 1.87
C ILE A 79 2.16 10.92 0.67
N ARG A 80 3.05 11.91 0.73
CA ARG A 80 3.99 12.21 -0.35
C ARG A 80 4.93 11.04 -0.64
N ALA A 81 5.49 10.42 0.40
CA ALA A 81 6.37 9.27 0.25
C ALA A 81 5.63 8.08 -0.38
N PHE A 82 4.41 7.83 0.08
CA PHE A 82 3.53 6.78 -0.46
C PHE A 82 3.18 7.03 -1.93
N THR A 83 2.73 8.23 -2.29
CA THR A 83 2.39 8.59 -3.67
C THR A 83 3.60 8.50 -4.59
N LYS A 84 4.76 9.02 -4.17
CA LYS A 84 5.99 8.95 -4.95
C LYS A 84 6.40 7.50 -5.24
N ALA A 85 6.26 6.61 -4.26
CA ALA A 85 6.59 5.20 -4.46
C ALA A 85 5.63 4.49 -5.43
N LEU A 86 4.38 4.93 -5.54
CA LEU A 86 3.43 4.43 -6.56
C LEU A 86 3.72 4.99 -7.96
N GLU A 87 4.10 6.26 -8.07
CA GLU A 87 4.40 6.92 -9.35
C GLU A 87 5.76 6.50 -9.93
N GLU A 88 6.76 6.29 -9.07
CA GLU A 88 8.13 5.94 -9.45
C GLU A 88 8.58 4.59 -8.84
N PRO A 89 7.94 3.47 -9.19
CA PRO A 89 8.14 2.22 -8.46
C PRO A 89 9.47 1.53 -8.72
N GLU A 90 10.19 1.87 -9.79
CA GLU A 90 11.54 1.35 -10.03
C GLU A 90 12.57 2.07 -9.15
N THR A 91 12.53 3.40 -9.12
CA THR A 91 13.40 4.24 -8.27
C THR A 91 13.23 3.91 -6.80
N ASN A 92 12.00 3.61 -6.37
CA ASN A 92 11.71 3.25 -4.99
C ASN A 92 11.79 1.74 -4.73
N ASN A 93 12.08 0.94 -5.77
CA ASN A 93 11.97 -0.51 -5.77
C ASN A 93 10.71 -0.97 -5.00
N ALA A 94 9.59 -0.37 -5.37
CA ALA A 94 8.32 -0.58 -4.72
C ALA A 94 7.66 -1.87 -5.23
N LEU A 95 6.93 -2.53 -4.35
CA LEU A 95 6.09 -3.69 -4.63
C LEU A 95 4.70 -3.45 -4.03
N LEU A 96 3.67 -3.59 -4.84
CA LEU A 96 2.29 -3.49 -4.41
C LEU A 96 1.76 -4.89 -4.09
N ILE A 97 1.36 -5.12 -2.84
CA ILE A 97 0.81 -6.38 -2.37
C ILE A 97 -0.71 -6.21 -2.19
N LEU A 98 -1.47 -7.07 -2.85
CA LEU A 98 -2.94 -7.06 -2.86
C LEU A 98 -3.49 -8.41 -2.40
N SER A 99 -4.69 -8.42 -1.82
CA SER A 99 -5.42 -9.68 -1.62
C SER A 99 -5.74 -10.32 -2.98
N LYS A 100 -5.70 -11.65 -3.07
CA LYS A 100 -6.21 -12.39 -4.22
C LYS A 100 -7.65 -11.98 -4.59
N ASP A 101 -8.44 -11.67 -3.58
CA ASP A 101 -9.86 -11.29 -3.70
C ASP A 101 -10.06 -9.80 -4.05
N SER A 102 -8.98 -9.02 -4.14
CA SER A 102 -9.04 -7.61 -4.55
C SER A 102 -9.43 -7.48 -6.01
N LYS A 103 -10.46 -6.68 -6.28
CA LYS A 103 -10.82 -6.24 -7.64
C LYS A 103 -10.13 -4.92 -7.95
N ILE A 104 -9.16 -4.98 -8.85
CA ILE A 104 -8.57 -3.79 -9.48
C ILE A 104 -9.38 -3.53 -10.75
N VAL A 105 -10.07 -2.39 -10.81
CA VAL A 105 -10.86 -1.98 -11.99
C VAL A 105 -10.15 -0.81 -12.62
#